data_AF-A0A7C5Z1V1-F1
#
_entry.id   AF-A0A7C5Z1V1-F1
#
_cell.length_a   1.000
_cell.length_b   1.000
_cell.length_c   1.000
_cell.angle_alpha   90.00
_cell.angle_beta   90.00
_cell.angle_gamma   90.00
#
_symmetry.space_group_name_H-M   'P 1'
#
loop_
_entity.id
_entity.type
_entity.pdbx_description
1 polymer ?
#
loop_
_entity_poly.entity_id
_entity_poly.type
_entity_poly.pdbx_seq_one_letter_code
_entity_poly.pdbx_strand_id
1 'polypeptide(L)' 'MFCYQCEQTAKGTGCTMSGVCGKDPRAAALQDLLAAITREIGAIAHKARQAGVRDSA' A
#
# COMPACT_ATOMS: atom_id res chain seq x y z
N MET A 1 12.40 -2.15 -4.86
CA MET A 1 10.98 -2.48 -4.67
C MET A 1 10.89 -3.84 -4.01
N PHE A 2 9.77 -4.17 -3.38
CA PHE A 2 9.42 -5.54 -3.07
C PHE A 2 7.91 -5.68 -3.24
N CYS A 3 7.46 -6.42 -4.25
CA CYS A 3 6.03 -6.58 -4.53
C CYS A 3 5.69 -8.03 -4.86
N TYR A 4 4.76 -8.59 -4.08
CA TYR A 4 4.32 -9.98 -4.17
C TYR A 4 2.79 -10.15 -4.31
N GLN A 5 2.08 -9.09 -4.74
CA GLN A 5 0.63 -9.01 -4.58
C GLN A 5 -0.17 -9.82 -5.62
N CYS A 6 0.43 -10.16 -6.77
CA CYS A 6 -0.24 -10.89 -7.83
C CYS A 6 0.39 -12.28 -8.01
N GLU A 7 -0.35 -13.18 -8.64
CA GLU A 7 0.09 -14.55 -8.91
C GLU A 7 1.33 -14.60 -9.83
N GLN A 8 1.44 -13.65 -10.77
CA GLN A 8 2.52 -13.56 -11.76
C GLN A 8 3.84 -12.97 -11.23
N THR A 9 4.10 -12.99 -9.93
CA THR A 9 5.34 -12.41 -9.38
C THR A 9 6.59 -13.15 -9.88
N ALA A 10 7.71 -12.44 -9.93
CA ALA A 10 8.97 -13.04 -10.37
C ALA A 10 9.31 -14.29 -9.52
N LYS A 11 9.52 -15.42 -10.20
CA LYS A 11 9.80 -16.74 -9.59
C LYS A 11 8.73 -17.20 -8.58
N GLY A 12 7.50 -16.67 -8.64
CA GLY A 12 6.43 -16.99 -7.69
C GLY A 12 6.72 -16.57 -6.24
N THR A 13 7.62 -15.61 -6.03
CA THR A 13 8.03 -15.18 -4.67
C THR A 13 7.91 -13.68 -4.45
N GLY A 14 8.38 -12.87 -5.40
CA GLY A 14 8.30 -11.42 -5.29
C GLY A 14 9.16 -10.70 -6.32
N CYS A 15 8.66 -9.58 -6.82
CA CYS A 15 9.37 -8.70 -7.73
C CYS A 15 10.29 -7.76 -6.92
N THR A 16 11.61 -7.85 -7.13
CA THR A 16 12.62 -7.05 -6.40
C THR A 16 13.28 -5.96 -7.25
N MET A 17 13.34 -6.15 -8.57
CA MET A 17 14.00 -5.24 -9.52
C MET A 17 13.01 -4.50 -10.45
N SER A 18 12.02 -5.20 -10.99
CA SER A 18 10.90 -4.66 -11.78
C SER A 18 9.73 -5.63 -11.69
N GLY A 19 8.50 -5.13 -11.81
CA GLY A 19 7.30 -5.97 -11.82
C GLY A 19 7.17 -6.74 -13.13
N VAL A 20 6.78 -8.01 -13.07
CA VAL A 20 6.41 -8.80 -14.27
C VAL A 20 5.27 -8.13 -15.04
N CYS A 21 4.37 -7.45 -14.33
CA CYS A 21 3.30 -6.63 -14.90
C CYS A 21 3.75 -5.28 -15.50
N GLY A 22 5.07 -4.99 -15.54
CA GLY A 22 5.62 -3.73 -16.03
C GLY A 22 5.74 -2.61 -14.99
N LYS A 23 5.38 -2.86 -13.73
CA LYS A 23 5.51 -1.86 -12.64
C LYS A 23 6.98 -1.54 -12.38
N ASP A 24 7.37 -0.27 -12.58
CA ASP A 24 8.73 0.19 -12.28
C ASP A 24 8.94 0.40 -10.77
N PRO A 25 10.21 0.38 -10.28
CA PRO A 25 10.51 0.54 -8.86
C PRO A 25 10.01 1.83 -8.23
N ARG A 26 9.91 2.93 -8.98
CA ARG A 26 9.41 4.21 -8.46
C ARG A 26 7.91 4.13 -8.22
N ALA A 27 7.16 3.60 -9.20
CA ALA A 27 5.73 3.35 -9.01
C ALA A 27 5.46 2.38 -7.84
N ALA A 28 6.30 1.34 -7.67
CA ALA A 28 6.20 0.46 -6.51
C ALA A 28 6.43 1.20 -5.17
N ALA A 29 7.48 2.01 -5.07
CA ALA A 29 7.77 2.78 -3.86
C ALA A 29 6.67 3.80 -3.52
N LEU A 30 6.08 4.45 -4.54
CA LEU A 30 4.95 5.37 -4.33
C LEU A 30 3.68 4.64 -3.87
N GLN A 31 3.43 3.44 -4.39
CA GLN A 31 2.32 2.60 -3.90
C GLN A 31 2.55 2.15 -2.45
N ASP A 32 3.78 1.81 -2.07
CA ASP A 32 4.14 1.46 -0.69
C ASP A 32 3.90 2.66 0.24
N LEU A 33 4.31 3.86 -0.16
CA LEU A 33 4.08 5.11 0.59
C LEU A 33 2.58 5.44 0.70
N LEU A 34 1.83 5.33 -0.38
CA LEU A 34 0.39 5.55 -0.39
C LEU A 34 -0.32 4.60 0.61
N ALA A 35 0.06 3.32 0.61
CA ALA A 35 -0.47 2.35 1.56
C ALA A 35 -0.07 2.66 3.02
N ALA A 36 1.14 3.19 3.25
CA ALA A 36 1.55 3.65 4.57
C ALA A 36 0.68 4.81 5.08
N ILE A 37 0.54 5.86 4.29
CA ILE A 37 -0.26 7.04 4.64
C ILE A 37 -1.75 6.67 4.83
N THR A 38 -2.28 5.80 3.97
CA THR A 38 -3.68 5.34 4.08
C THR A 38 -3.91 4.62 5.42
N ARG A 39 -2.94 3.82 5.89
CA ARG A 39 -3.02 3.17 7.21
C ARG A 39 -2.98 4.18 8.35
N GLU A 40 -2.16 5.22 8.25
CA GLU A 40 -2.08 6.29 9.26
C GLU A 40 -3.39 7.08 9.35
N ILE A 41 -3.96 7.46 8.20
CA ILE A 41 -5.29 8.09 8.13
C ILE A 41 -6.33 7.17 8.77
N GLY A 42 -6.32 5.88 8.44
CA GLY A 42 -7.20 4.88 9.03
C GLY A 42 -7.07 4.79 10.56
N ALA A 43 -5.85 4.86 11.09
CA ALA A 43 -5.58 4.84 12.52
C ALA A 43 -6.11 6.09 13.23
N ILE A 44 -5.94 7.28 12.63
CA ILE A 44 -6.50 8.54 13.15
C ILE A 44 -8.03 8.47 13.13
N ALA A 45 -8.63 8.08 12.01
CA ALA A 45 -10.08 7.97 11.87
C ALA A 45 -10.67 6.93 12.84
N HIS A 46 -9.96 5.84 13.12
CA HIS A 46 -10.37 4.85 14.12
C HIS A 46 -10.41 5.45 15.53
N LYS A 47 -9.37 6.20 15.94
CA LYS A 47 -9.34 6.90 17.22
C LYS A 47 -10.42 7.98 17.32
N ALA A 48 -10.64 8.75 16.25
CA ALA A 48 -11.70 9.76 16.22
C ALA A 48 -13.08 9.12 16.46
N ARG A 49 -13.38 7.99 15.81
CA ARG A 49 -14.63 7.25 16.01
C ARG A 49 -14.82 6.77 17.44
N GLN A 50 -13.75 6.34 18.12
CA GLN A 50 -13.80 5.95 19.53
C GLN A 50 -14.10 7.15 20.45
N ALA A 51 -13.66 8.35 20.07
CA ALA A 51 -13.98 9.60 20.77
C ALA A 51 -15.36 10.18 20.38
N GLY A 52 -16.17 9.46 19.61
CA GLY A 52 -17.49 9.92 19.15
C GLY A 52 -17.43 10.93 18.00
N VAL A 53 -16.25 11.23 17.45
CA VAL A 53 -16.07 12.12 16.30
C VAL A 53 -16.14 11.31 15.01
N ARG A 54 -17.06 11.66 14.11
CA ARG A 54 -17.17 11.06 12.77
C ARG A 54 -16.96 12.14 11.73
N ASP A 55 -16.12 11.83 10.74
CA ASP A 55 -16.04 12.62 9.53
C ASP A 55 -17.40 12.55 8.81
N SER A 56 -17.84 13.68 8.26
CA SER A 56 -19.13 13.83 7.57
C SER A 56 -19.02 13.74 6.05
N ALA A 57 -17.80 13.61 5.52
CA ALA A 57 -17.55 13.37 4.10
C ALA A 57 -18.05 11.99 3.64
#